data_AF-A0A8T6X1F5-F1
#
_entry.id   AF-A0A8T6X1F5-F1
#
_cell.length_a   1.000
_cell.length_b   1.000
_cell.length_c   1.000
_cell.angle_alpha   90.00
_cell.angle_beta   90.00
_cell.angle_gamma   90.00
#
_symmetry.space_group_name_H-M   'P 1'
#
loop_
_entity.id
_entity.type
_entity.pdbx_description
1 polymer ?
#
loop_
_entity_poly.entity_id
_entity_poly.type
_entity_poly.pdbx_seq_one_letter_code
_entity_poly.pdbx_strand_id
1 'polypeptide(L)' 'PFDDQAVEWALATRFQADRDILVVEGARGSSLDPSAEGTTAKLGLDATIAPEMDRTRFEMVE' A
#
# COMPACT_ATOMS: atom_id res chain seq x y z
N PRO A 1 4.03 -10.95 3.52
CA PRO A 1 3.44 -10.76 4.86
C PRO A 1 2.24 -11.70 5.02
N PHE A 2 2.13 -12.42 6.14
CA PHE A 2 1.04 -13.37 6.39
C PHE A 2 0.14 -12.94 7.56
N ASP A 3 0.41 -11.76 8.13
CA ASP A 3 -0.32 -11.17 9.24
C ASP A 3 -0.94 -9.85 8.75
N ASP A 4 -2.26 -9.84 8.62
CA ASP A 4 -3.02 -8.69 8.12
C ASP A 4 -2.92 -7.51 9.09
N GLN A 5 -2.88 -7.75 10.41
CA GLN A 5 -2.75 -6.69 11.41
C GLN A 5 -1.41 -5.96 11.29
N ALA A 6 -0.33 -6.69 11.02
CA ALA A 6 0.98 -6.09 10.77
C ALA A 6 1.01 -5.24 9.48
N VAL A 7 0.27 -5.65 8.43
CA VAL A 7 0.14 -4.87 7.19
C VAL A 7 -0.69 -3.60 7.42
N GLU A 8 -1.83 -3.72 8.10
CA GLU A 8 -2.68 -2.58 8.45
C GLU A 8 -1.94 -1.56 9.31
N TRP A 9 -1.19 -2.01 10.33
CA TRP A 9 -0.39 -1.11 11.16
C TRP A 9 0.71 -0.40 10.36
N ALA A 10 1.37 -1.09 9.42
CA ALA A 10 2.36 -0.45 8.54
C ALA A 10 1.72 0.64 7.68
N LEU A 11 0.54 0.38 7.09
CA LEU A 11 -0.23 1.37 6.34
C LEU A 11 -0.70 2.53 7.23
N ALA A 12 -1.10 2.28 8.47
CA ALA A 12 -1.58 3.32 9.38
C ALA A 12 -0.48 4.27 9.86
N THR A 13 0.77 3.80 9.94
CA THR A 13 1.85 4.52 10.65
C THR A 13 3.01 4.98 9.77
N ARG A 14 3.18 4.41 8.57
CA ARG A 14 4.34 4.69 7.69
C ARG A 14 3.96 5.38 6.38
N PHE A 15 2.68 5.35 6.01
CA PHE A 15 2.19 5.81 4.72
C PHE A 15 1.52 7.19 4.84
N GLN A 16 1.69 8.03 3.82
CA GLN A 16 0.98 9.30 3.64
C GLN A 16 0.42 9.36 2.21
N ALA A 17 -0.90 9.54 2.11
CA ALA A 17 -1.63 9.33 0.87
C ALA A 17 -1.27 10.28 -0.29
N ASP A 18 -0.81 11.50 0.02
CA ASP A 18 -0.44 12.51 -0.96
C ASP A 18 0.92 12.26 -1.62
N ARG A 19 1.76 11.40 -1.04
CA ARG A 19 3.11 11.08 -1.53
C ARG A 19 3.36 9.60 -1.83
N ASP A 20 2.73 8.69 -1.09
CA ASP A 20 3.08 7.27 -1.06
C ASP A 20 2.09 6.41 -1.89
N ILE A 21 1.17 7.04 -2.63
CA ILE A 21 0.23 6.40 -3.56
C ILE A 21 0.79 6.41 -4.98
N LEU A 22 0.73 5.25 -5.65
CA LEU A 22 0.84 5.13 -7.10
C LEU A 22 -0.48 4.63 -7.68
N VAL A 23 -1.08 5.39 -8.61
CA VAL A 23 -2.25 4.94 -9.38
C VAL A 23 -1.84 4.74 -10.83
N VAL A 24 -2.12 3.55 -11.37
CA VAL A 24 -1.97 3.24 -12.80
C VAL A 24 -3.34 2.92 -13.37
N GLU A 25 -3.88 3.83 -14.18
CA GLU A 25 -5.19 3.69 -14.79
C GLU A 25 -5.13 2.81 -16.06
N GLY A 26 -6.27 2.19 -16.43
CA GLY A 26 -6.43 1.47 -17.70
C GLY A 26 -5.59 0.21 -17.85
N ALA A 27 -5.02 -0.33 -16.77
CA ALA A 27 -4.20 -1.52 -16.82
C ALA A 27 -5.06 -2.80 -16.95
N ARG A 28 -4.52 -3.87 -17.55
CA ARG A 28 -5.24 -5.14 -17.72
C ARG A 28 -5.72 -5.68 -16.35
N GLY A 29 -7.02 -5.94 -16.27
CA GLY A 29 -7.69 -6.50 -15.10
C GLY A 29 -7.88 -8.01 -15.18
N SER A 30 -8.62 -8.56 -14.23
CA SER A 30 -9.10 -9.95 -14.25
C SER A 30 -10.49 -9.99 -14.87
N SER A 31 -10.81 -11.03 -15.64
CA SER A 31 -12.17 -11.26 -16.15
C SER A 31 -13.17 -11.66 -15.07
N LEU A 32 -12.70 -12.00 -13.86
CA LEU A 32 -13.56 -12.32 -12.71
C LEU A 32 -13.94 -11.09 -11.88
N ASP A 33 -13.26 -9.96 -12.07
CA ASP A 33 -13.54 -8.73 -11.34
C ASP A 33 -14.81 -8.06 -11.91
N PRO A 34 -15.94 -8.07 -11.18
CA PRO A 34 -17.18 -7.50 -11.70
C PRO A 34 -17.18 -5.98 -11.70
N SER A 35 -16.17 -5.32 -11.10
CA SER A 35 -16.06 -3.87 -11.06
C SER A 35 -15.39 -3.27 -12.31
N ALA A 36 -14.89 -4.11 -13.22
CA ALA A 36 -14.09 -3.70 -14.36
C ALA A 36 -14.48 -4.42 -15.65
N GLU A 37 -14.48 -3.70 -16.78
CA GLU A 37 -14.70 -4.27 -18.12
C GLU A 37 -13.37 -4.67 -18.78
N GLY A 38 -12.61 -5.57 -18.13
CA GLY A 38 -11.33 -6.09 -18.65
C GLY A 38 -10.10 -5.21 -18.41
N THR A 39 -10.29 -3.93 -18.10
CA THR A 39 -9.24 -3.01 -17.62
C THR A 39 -9.68 -2.30 -16.35
N THR A 40 -8.74 -2.08 -15.42
CA THR A 40 -9.00 -1.45 -14.11
C THR A 40 -7.83 -0.56 -13.69
N ALA A 41 -8.03 0.25 -12.65
CA ALA A 41 -6.94 0.94 -11.99
C ALA A 41 -6.17 -0.04 -11.09
N LYS A 42 -4.84 0.08 -11.07
CA LYS A 42 -3.98 -0.59 -10.10
C LYS A 42 -3.48 0.44 -9.09
N LEU A 43 -3.47 0.03 -7.83
CA LEU A 43 -3.02 0.85 -6.71
C LEU A 43 -1.75 0.23 -6.10
N GLY A 44 -0.69 1.02 -6.02
CA GLY A 44 0.50 0.74 -5.21
C GLY A 44 0.49 1.62 -3.97
N LEU A 45 0.76 1.02 -2.81
CA LEU A 45 0.87 1.71 -1.52
C LEU A 45 2.28 1.45 -0.98
N ASP A 46 3.09 2.50 -0.85
CA ASP A 46 4.41 2.38 -0.22
C ASP A 46 4.30 2.58 1.30
N ALA A 47 4.31 1.48 2.05
CA ALA A 47 4.31 1.48 3.51
C ALA A 47 5.71 1.19 4.09
N THR A 48 6.78 1.43 3.32
CA THR A 48 8.15 1.24 3.79
C THR A 48 8.64 2.42 4.63
N ILE A 49 9.67 2.19 5.44
CA ILE A 49 10.38 3.27 6.13
C ILE A 49 11.46 3.76 5.18
N ALA A 50 11.44 5.05 4.84
CA ALA A 50 12.42 5.67 3.96
C ALA A 50 13.85 5.43 4.50
N PRO A 51 14.84 5.12 3.63
CA PRO A 51 16.19 4.73 4.06
C PRO A 51 16.90 5.73 4.98
N GLU A 52 16.61 7.02 4.84
CA GLU A 52 17.17 8.13 5.60
C GLU A 52 16.53 8.33 6.97
N MET A 53 15.39 7.70 7.25
CA MET A 53 14.65 7.86 8.49
C MET A 53 15.19 6.93 9.59
N ASP A 54 15.22 7.45 10.81
CA ASP A 54 15.54 6.66 12.00
C ASP A 54 14.43 5.63 12.27
N ARG A 55 14.77 4.36 12.06
CA ARG A 55 13.82 3.23 12.19
C ARG A 55 13.31 3.05 13.62
N THR A 56 14.06 3.48 14.63
CA THR A 56 13.65 3.36 16.04
C THR A 56 12.37 4.14 16.34
N ARG A 57 12.08 5.19 15.57
CA ARG A 57 10.84 5.98 15.67
C ARG A 57 9.59 5.23 15.23
N PHE A 58 9.76 4.10 14.56
CA PHE A 58 8.69 3.28 14.01
C PHE A 58 8.65 1.90 14.65
N GLU A 59 9.29 1.72 15.81
CA GLU A 59 9.16 0.49 16.59
C GLU A 59 7.77 0.42 17.22
N MET A 60 7.12 -0.74 17.11
CA MET A 60 5.89 -1.01 17.84
C MET A 60 6.20 -1.09 19.33
N VAL A 61 5.46 -0.33 20.13
CA VAL A 61 5.49 -0.44 21.58
C VAL A 61 4.21 -1.17 22.01
N GLU A 62 4.36 -2.19 22.85
CA GLU A 62 3.24 -2.93 23.46
C GLU A 62 2.49 -2.09 24.51
#